data_AF-A0A966JFZ7-F1
#
_entry.id   AF-A0A966JFZ7-F1
#
_cell.length_a   1.000
_cell.length_b   1.000
_cell.length_c   1.000
_cell.angle_alpha   90.00
_cell.angle_beta   90.00
_cell.angle_gamma   90.00
#
_symmetry.space_group_name_H-M   'P 1'
#
loop_
_entity.id
_entity.type
_entity.pdbx_description
1 polymer ?
#
loop_
_entity_poly.entity_id
_entity_poly.type
_entity_poly.pdbx_seq_one_letter_code
_entity_poly.pdbx_strand_id
1 'polypeptide(L)' 'MSEAFDAVEIITAKRDKNELSDLQIDWIVDAYTRGVVADEQLSALLMAILLNG' A
#
# COMPACT_ATOMS: atom_id res chain seq x y z
N MET A 1 12.79 -0.76 13.87
CA MET A 1 12.87 -1.96 13.01
C MET A 1 12.59 -1.50 11.60
N SER A 2 13.39 -1.89 10.61
CA SER A 2 13.07 -1.60 9.21
C SER A 2 12.01 -2.61 8.78
N GLU A 3 10.80 -2.13 8.48
CA GLU A 3 9.80 -2.96 7.80
C GLU A 3 10.33 -3.32 6.40
N ALA A 4 9.84 -4.43 5.83
CA ALA A 4 10.28 -4.90 4.51
C ALA A 4 9.74 -4.05 3.35
N PHE A 5 8.68 -3.27 3.60
CA PHE A 5 8.03 -2.39 2.65
C PHE A 5 7.67 -1.05 3.31
N ASP A 6 7.44 -0.02 2.48
CA ASP A 6 6.86 1.26 2.88
C ASP A 6 5.52 1.46 2.16
N ALA A 7 4.51 1.95 2.88
CA ALA A 7 3.20 2.27 2.31
C ALA A 7 3.31 3.27 1.13
N VAL A 8 4.20 4.26 1.22
CA VAL A 8 4.43 5.26 0.17
C VAL A 8 4.98 4.61 -1.09
N GLU A 9 5.86 3.61 -0.98
CA GLU A 9 6.39 2.86 -2.12
C GLU A 9 5.30 2.04 -2.80
N ILE A 10 4.45 1.35 -2.03
CA ILE A 10 3.32 0.57 -2.56
C ILE A 10 2.30 1.48 -3.25
N ILE A 11 1.93 2.60 -2.62
CA ILE A 11 1.02 3.59 -3.20
C ILE A 11 1.61 4.16 -4.50
N THR A 12 2.90 4.49 -4.51
CA THR A 12 3.59 5.01 -5.70
C THR A 12 3.60 3.98 -6.81
N ALA A 13 3.94 2.73 -6.51
CA ALA A 13 3.90 1.64 -7.49
C ALA A 13 2.51 1.52 -8.12
N LYS A 14 1.45 1.53 -7.32
CA LYS A 14 0.08 1.41 -7.84
C LYS A 14 -0.40 2.65 -8.59
N ARG A 15 -0.03 3.84 -8.12
CA ARG A 15 -0.30 5.12 -8.81
C ARG A 15 0.34 5.14 -10.19
N ASP A 16 1.53 4.59 -10.31
CA ASP A 16 2.31 4.53 -11.54
C ASP A 16 1.91 3.32 -12.42
N LYS A 17 0.78 2.68 -12.12
CA LYS A 17 0.16 1.56 -12.85
C LYS A 17 0.98 0.26 -12.83
N ASN A 18 1.87 0.10 -11.86
CA ASN A 18 2.55 -1.17 -11.66
C ASN A 18 1.64 -2.15 -10.91
N GLU A 19 1.80 -3.43 -11.22
CA GLU A 19 1.16 -4.52 -10.51
C GLU A 19 1.80 -4.69 -9.13
N LEU A 20 0.96 -4.88 -8.11
CA LEU A 20 1.44 -5.16 -6.76
C LEU A 20 1.65 -6.65 -6.61
N SER A 21 2.77 -7.04 -6.00
CA SER A 21 3.01 -8.43 -5.63
C SER A 21 2.12 -8.84 -4.45
N ASP A 22 1.83 -10.14 -4.35
CA ASP A 22 1.09 -10.71 -3.22
C ASP A 22 1.70 -10.31 -1.87
N LEU A 23 3.04 -10.30 -1.76
CA LEU A 23 3.74 -9.89 -0.54
C LEU A 23 3.50 -8.42 -0.15
N GLN A 24 3.38 -7.52 -1.14
CA GLN A 24 3.07 -6.11 -0.87
C GLN A 24 1.61 -5.95 -0.42
N ILE A 25 0.69 -6.74 -1.00
CA ILE A 25 -0.72 -6.75 -0.62
C ILE A 25 -0.90 -7.32 0.79
N ASP A 26 -0.26 -8.44 1.09
CA ASP A 26 -0.31 -9.04 2.42
C ASP A 26 0.26 -8.10 3.48
N TRP A 27 1.39 -7.46 3.17
CA TRP A 27 2.02 -6.53 4.08
C TRP A 27 1.15 -5.28 4.33
N ILE A 28 0.56 -4.66 3.31
CA ILE A 28 -0.24 -3.43 3.52
C ILE A 28 -1.46 -3.73 4.40
N VAL A 29 -2.10 -4.89 4.21
CA VAL A 29 -3.24 -5.32 5.02
C VAL A 29 -2.80 -5.54 6.47
N ASP A 30 -1.75 -6.32 6.71
CA ASP A 30 -1.20 -6.56 8.05
C ASP A 30 -0.79 -5.24 8.74
N ALA A 31 0.00 -4.42 8.06
CA ALA A 31 0.50 -3.15 8.59
C ALA A 31 -0.64 -2.17 8.91
N TYR A 32 -1.72 -2.16 8.11
CA TYR A 32 -2.92 -1.39 8.44
C TYR A 32 -3.60 -1.92 9.70
N THR A 33 -3.79 -3.24 9.83
CA THR A 33 -4.42 -3.81 11.04
C THR A 33 -3.58 -3.61 12.32
N ARG A 34 -2.26 -3.48 12.19
CA ARG A 34 -1.35 -3.15 13.30
C ARG A 34 -1.26 -1.65 13.61
N GLY A 35 -1.93 -0.79 12.84
CA GLY A 35 -1.88 0.66 12.98
C GLY A 35 -0.54 1.29 12.56
N VAL A 36 0.27 0.59 11.77
CA VAL A 36 1.53 1.09 11.21
C VAL A 36 1.26 2.01 10.01
N VAL A 37 0.23 1.70 9.22
CA VAL A 37 -0.24 2.52 8.10
C VAL A 37 -1.39 3.41 8.56
N ALA A 38 -1.27 4.71 8.33
CA ALA A 38 -2.31 5.66 8.67
C ALA A 38 -3.52 5.57 7.70
N ASP A 39 -4.70 5.98 8.17
CA ASP A 39 -5.94 5.95 7.36
C ASP A 39 -5.81 6.75 6.05
N GLU A 40 -5.07 7.86 6.05
CA GLU A 40 -4.83 8.67 4.87
C GLU A 40 -3.96 7.95 3.83
N GLN A 41 -2.98 7.15 4.28
CA GLN A 41 -2.15 6.35 3.39
C GLN A 41 -2.95 5.21 2.77
N LEU A 42 -3.78 4.51 3.56
CA LEU A 42 -4.67 3.49 3.01
C LEU A 42 -5.68 4.10 2.04
N SER A 43 -6.25 5.26 2.37
CA SER A 43 -7.16 5.98 1.48
C SER A 43 -6.49 6.35 0.14
N ALA A 44 -5.22 6.78 0.18
CA ALA A 44 -4.44 7.05 -1.03
C ALA A 44 -4.21 5.79 -1.87
N LEU A 45 -3.93 4.65 -1.25
CA LEU A 45 -3.82 3.36 -1.94
C LEU A 45 -5.14 2.98 -2.61
N LEU A 46 -6.26 3.07 -1.88
CA LEU A 46 -7.59 2.74 -2.42
C LEU A 46 -7.94 3.63 -3.61
N MET A 47 -7.58 4.91 -3.57
CA MET A 47 -7.77 5.80 -4.72
C MET A 47 -6.87 5.45 -5.91
N ALA A 48 -5.62 5.05 -5.67
CA ALA A 48 -4.74 4.56 -6.73
C ALA A 48 -5.30 3.29 -7.40
N ILE A 49 -5.83 2.35 -6.60
CA ILE A 49 -6.53 1.15 -7.08
C ILE A 49 -7.78 1.52 -7.88
N LEU A 50 -8.63 2.42 -7.36
CA LEU A 50 -9.85 2.83 -8.06
C LEU A 50 -9.55 3.40 -9.46
N LEU A 51 -8.47 4.18 -9.58
CA LEU A 51 -8.10 4.85 -10.83
C LEU A 51 -7.31 3.96 -11.80
N ASN A 52 -6.50 3.05 -11.27
CA ASN A 52 -5.54 2.28 -12.07
C ASN A 52 -5.76 0.76 -12.07
N GLY A 53 -6.81 0.27 -11.41
CA GLY A 53 -7.17 -1.14 -11.29
C GLY A 53 -6.19 -1.88 -10.42
#